data_AF-A0A957WU27-F1
#
_entry.id   AF-A0A957WU27-F1
#
_cell.length_a   1.000
_cell.length_b   1.000
_cell.length_c   1.000
_cell.angle_alpha   90.00
_cell.angle_beta   90.00
_cell.angle_gamma   90.00
#
_symmetry.space_group_name_H-M   'P 1'
#
loop_
_entity.id
_entity.type
_entity.pdbx_description
1 polymer ?
#
loop_
_entity_poly.entity_id
_entity_poly.type
_entity_poly.pdbx_seq_one_letter_code
_entity_poly.pdbx_strand_id
1 'polypeptide(L)'
;MPRQQSTEQKRAARAWQNIESVGESEQKKYGTLARKLPAMIQTNGLGQTLASLRAKGGRDQSNGHNLICNHVSTWVREQVNAQGDGDLLTWIIQESSDAYRRATTESIVFAVWLRRFVEAKDWGDVGGDD
;
A
#
# COMPACT_ATOMS: atom_id res chain seq x y z
N MET A 1 -25.07 4.57 20.43
CA MET A 1 -23.68 5.09 20.50
C MET A 1 -22.93 4.64 19.25
N PRO A 2 -22.17 5.52 18.56
CA PRO A 2 -21.34 5.07 17.45
C PRO A 2 -20.28 4.09 17.98
N ARG A 3 -20.14 2.92 17.34
CA ARG A 3 -19.11 1.94 17.71
C ARG A 3 -17.75 2.56 17.41
N GLN A 4 -16.97 2.90 18.44
CA GLN A 4 -15.58 3.30 18.26
C GLN A 4 -14.80 2.12 17.68
N GLN A 5 -14.34 2.25 16.44
CA GLN A 5 -13.49 1.25 15.79
C GLN A 5 -12.05 1.42 16.25
N SER A 6 -11.37 0.30 16.55
CA SER A 6 -9.93 0.30 16.82
C SER A 6 -9.14 0.68 15.56
N THR A 7 -7.90 1.16 15.73
CA THR A 7 -7.02 1.48 14.59
C THR A 7 -6.80 0.28 13.69
N GLU A 8 -6.68 -0.93 14.26
CA GLU A 8 -6.60 -2.18 13.50
C GLU A 8 -7.85 -2.45 12.66
N GLN A 9 -9.05 -2.18 13.21
CA GLN A 9 -10.30 -2.32 12.45
C GLN A 9 -10.36 -1.32 11.28
N LYS A 10 -9.86 -0.09 11.46
CA LYS A 10 -9.80 0.90 10.38
C LYS A 10 -8.82 0.48 9.27
N ARG A 11 -7.63 -0.01 9.65
CA ARG A 11 -6.64 -0.56 8.70
C ARG A 11 -7.24 -1.71 7.90
N ALA A 12 -7.84 -2.68 8.61
CA ALA A 12 -8.49 -3.82 7.99
C ALA A 12 -9.62 -3.39 7.04
N ALA A 13 -10.50 -2.49 7.48
CA ALA A 13 -11.60 -1.99 6.66
C ALA A 13 -11.11 -1.29 5.38
N ARG A 14 -10.09 -0.41 5.49
CA ARG A 14 -9.54 0.28 4.33
C ARG A 14 -8.79 -0.67 3.39
N ALA A 15 -8.01 -1.60 3.93
CA ALA A 15 -7.34 -2.62 3.13
C ALA A 15 -8.34 -3.50 2.38
N TRP A 16 -9.45 -3.88 3.01
CA TRP A 16 -10.54 -4.61 2.37
C TRP A 16 -11.17 -3.81 1.22
N GLN A 17 -11.53 -2.54 1.46
CA GLN A 17 -12.08 -1.67 0.40
C GLN A 17 -11.11 -1.52 -0.78
N ASN A 18 -9.83 -1.36 -0.49
CA ASN A 18 -8.79 -1.22 -1.50
C ASN A 18 -8.59 -2.51 -2.31
N ILE A 19 -8.71 -3.71 -1.73
CA ILE A 19 -8.62 -4.92 -2.56
C ILE A 19 -9.87 -5.08 -3.43
N GLU A 20 -11.07 -4.78 -2.92
CA GLU A 20 -12.33 -4.91 -3.68
C GLU A 20 -12.41 -3.95 -4.86
N SER A 21 -11.64 -2.86 -4.87
CA SER A 21 -11.55 -1.94 -6.01
C SER A 21 -10.63 -2.43 -7.13
N VAL A 22 -9.87 -3.51 -6.93
CA VAL A 22 -8.93 -4.04 -7.93
C VAL A 22 -9.69 -4.83 -9.00
N GLY A 23 -9.59 -4.38 -10.25
CA GLY A 23 -10.17 -5.06 -11.40
C GLY A 23 -9.60 -6.47 -11.60
N GLU A 24 -10.44 -7.40 -12.04
CA GLU A 24 -10.12 -8.83 -12.16
C GLU A 24 -8.81 -9.12 -12.90
N SER A 25 -8.54 -8.40 -14.00
CA SER A 25 -7.32 -8.56 -14.81
C SER A 25 -6.03 -8.26 -14.06
N GLU A 26 -6.10 -7.49 -12.97
CA GLU A 26 -4.93 -7.04 -12.20
C GLU A 26 -4.81 -7.73 -10.83
N GLN A 27 -5.79 -8.54 -10.43
CA GLN A 27 -5.81 -9.22 -9.13
C GLN A 27 -4.59 -10.11 -8.90
N LYS A 28 -4.19 -10.92 -9.89
CA LYS A 28 -2.99 -11.77 -9.79
C LYS A 28 -1.73 -10.94 -9.53
N LYS A 29 -1.54 -9.87 -10.31
CA LYS A 29 -0.37 -8.97 -10.20
C LYS A 29 -0.38 -8.24 -8.85
N TYR A 30 -1.51 -7.63 -8.49
CA TYR A 30 -1.69 -6.94 -7.22
C TYR A 30 -1.42 -7.88 -6.03
N GLY A 31 -1.95 -9.11 -6.07
CA GLY A 31 -1.74 -10.12 -5.04
C GLY A 31 -0.27 -10.48 -4.84
N THR A 32 0.46 -10.73 -5.93
CA THR A 32 1.92 -10.98 -5.87
C THR A 32 2.67 -9.79 -5.26
N LEU A 33 2.31 -8.56 -5.62
CA LEU A 33 2.93 -7.35 -5.08
C LEU A 33 2.60 -7.18 -3.58
N ALA A 34 1.35 -7.35 -3.18
CA ALA A 34 0.90 -7.20 -1.80
C ALA A 34 1.56 -8.19 -0.86
N ARG A 35 1.83 -9.44 -1.29
CA ARG A 35 2.59 -10.41 -0.49
C ARG A 35 4.04 -9.97 -0.24
N LYS A 36 4.69 -9.35 -1.23
CA LYS A 36 6.09 -8.90 -1.14
C LYS A 36 6.23 -7.55 -0.44
N LEU A 37 5.19 -6.73 -0.47
CA LEU A 37 5.23 -5.33 -0.07
C LEU A 37 5.74 -5.07 1.36
N PRO A 38 5.31 -5.79 2.43
CA PRO A 38 5.82 -5.54 3.77
C PRO A 38 7.34 -5.70 3.86
N ALA A 39 7.86 -6.77 3.23
CA ALA A 39 9.29 -7.05 3.21
C ALA A 39 10.04 -5.98 2.40
N MET A 40 9.53 -5.59 1.22
CA MET A 40 10.14 -4.54 0.40
C MET A 40 10.29 -3.22 1.16
N ILE A 41 9.25 -2.80 1.90
CA ILE A 41 9.30 -1.56 2.69
C ILE A 41 10.32 -1.70 3.83
N GLN A 42 10.36 -2.86 4.49
CA GLN A 42 11.29 -3.10 5.59
C GLN A 42 12.76 -3.14 5.13
N THR A 43 13.05 -3.68 3.95
CA THR A 43 14.43 -3.83 3.44
C THR A 43 14.92 -2.59 2.69
N ASN A 44 14.08 -2.01 1.85
CA ASN A 44 14.47 -0.94 0.92
C ASN A 44 14.04 0.44 1.40
N GLY A 45 13.18 0.49 2.42
CA GLY A 45 12.52 1.71 2.88
C GLY A 45 11.29 2.08 2.04
N LEU A 46 10.49 2.98 2.61
CA LEU A 46 9.23 3.42 2.00
C LEU A 46 9.46 4.15 0.68
N GLY A 47 10.41 5.09 0.63
CA GLY A 47 10.60 5.93 -0.56
C GLY A 47 11.04 5.16 -1.79
N GLN A 48 12.05 4.28 -1.66
CA GLN A 48 12.50 3.45 -2.78
C GLN A 48 11.40 2.50 -3.25
N THR A 49 10.62 1.95 -2.32
CA THR A 49 9.52 1.05 -2.65
C THR A 49 8.45 1.77 -3.48
N LEU A 50 7.98 2.95 -3.05
CA LEU A 50 7.00 3.74 -3.79
C LEU A 50 7.53 4.18 -5.17
N ALA A 51 8.78 4.63 -5.23
CA ALA A 51 9.41 5.01 -6.49
C ALA A 51 9.48 3.84 -7.48
N SER A 52 9.87 2.65 -7.00
CA SER A 52 9.94 1.43 -7.82
C SER A 52 8.58 0.99 -8.34
N LEU A 53 7.54 1.04 -7.51
CA LEU A 53 6.17 0.72 -7.91
C LEU A 53 5.67 1.70 -8.99
N ARG A 54 5.83 3.01 -8.79
CA ARG A 54 5.43 4.02 -9.78
C ARG A 54 6.17 3.83 -11.11
N ALA A 55 7.48 3.56 -11.07
CA ALA A 55 8.27 3.33 -12.27
C ALA A 55 7.77 2.13 -13.08
N LYS A 56 7.41 1.02 -12.41
CA LYS A 56 6.89 -0.19 -13.05
C LYS A 56 5.44 -0.08 -13.52
N GLY A 57 4.63 0.75 -12.87
CA GLY A 57 3.23 0.99 -13.24
C GLY A 57 3.07 1.86 -14.50
N GLY A 58 4.07 2.70 -14.81
CA GLY A 58 4.00 3.61 -15.95
C GLY A 58 2.82 4.58 -15.83
N ARG A 59 2.17 4.89 -16.97
CA ARG A 59 1.06 5.86 -17.02
C ARG A 59 -0.31 5.25 -16.71
N ASP A 60 -0.43 3.93 -16.73
CA ASP A 60 -1.70 3.24 -16.52
C ASP A 60 -2.05 3.18 -15.02
N GLN A 61 -3.03 3.97 -14.59
CA GLN A 61 -3.47 4.00 -13.20
C GLN A 61 -4.22 2.73 -12.77
N SER A 62 -4.70 1.93 -13.72
CA SER A 62 -5.32 0.64 -13.44
C SER A 62 -4.30 -0.49 -13.23
N ASN A 63 -3.02 -0.26 -13.60
CA ASN A 63 -1.95 -1.24 -13.39
C ASN A 63 -1.77 -1.58 -11.90
N GLY A 64 -1.61 -2.86 -11.58
CA GLY A 64 -1.45 -3.35 -10.21
C GLY A 64 -0.32 -2.66 -9.42
N HIS A 65 0.76 -2.23 -10.06
CA HIS A 65 1.81 -1.45 -9.40
C HIS A 65 1.34 -0.05 -8.97
N ASN A 66 0.61 0.64 -9.84
CA ASN A 66 0.06 1.95 -9.53
C ASN A 66 -1.07 1.85 -8.51
N LEU A 67 -1.96 0.85 -8.64
CA LEU A 67 -3.02 0.58 -7.66
C LEU A 67 -2.45 0.37 -6.26
N ILE A 68 -1.49 -0.55 -6.09
CA ILE A 68 -0.95 -0.84 -4.76
C ILE A 68 -0.18 0.35 -4.19
N CYS A 69 0.56 1.08 -5.04
CA CYS A 69 1.23 2.31 -4.64
C CYS A 69 0.23 3.35 -4.15
N ASN A 70 -0.86 3.57 -4.90
CA ASN A 70 -1.89 4.54 -4.54
C ASN A 70 -2.62 4.14 -3.25
N HIS A 71 -2.96 2.87 -3.09
CA HIS A 71 -3.62 2.36 -1.88
C HIS A 71 -2.80 2.59 -0.61
N VAL A 72 -1.49 2.32 -0.65
CA VAL A 72 -0.58 2.60 0.46
C VAL A 72 -0.43 4.10 0.66
N SER A 73 -0.18 4.85 -0.42
CA SER A 73 0.02 6.29 -0.36
C SER A 73 -1.17 7.01 0.26
N THR A 74 -2.39 6.71 -0.18
CA THR A 74 -3.59 7.37 0.35
C THR A 74 -3.79 7.05 1.82
N TRP A 75 -3.69 5.77 2.23
CA TRP A 75 -3.83 5.41 3.65
C TRP A 75 -2.81 6.13 4.54
N VAL A 76 -1.54 6.07 4.16
CA VAL A 76 -0.45 6.60 5.00
C VAL A 76 -0.54 8.11 5.10
N ARG A 77 -0.88 8.81 4.01
CA ARG A 77 -1.10 10.26 4.02
C ARG A 77 -2.20 10.66 5.00
N GLU A 78 -3.32 9.92 5.03
CA GLU A 78 -4.39 10.13 6.01
C GLU A 78 -3.89 9.93 7.45
N GLN A 79 -3.06 8.92 7.71
CA GLN A 79 -2.56 8.63 9.07
C GLN A 79 -1.50 9.60 9.58
N VAL A 80 -0.66 10.14 8.68
CA VAL A 80 0.36 11.15 9.04
C VAL A 80 -0.15 12.58 8.92
N ASN A 81 -1.44 12.76 8.60
CA ASN A 81 -2.08 14.05 8.39
C ASN A 81 -1.33 14.94 7.37
N ALA A 82 -0.84 14.32 6.28
CA ALA A 82 -0.10 15.00 5.22
C ALA A 82 -0.99 16.04 4.53
N GLN A 83 -0.70 17.32 4.72
CA GLN A 83 -1.47 18.42 4.15
C GLN A 83 -1.22 18.57 2.63
N GLY A 84 -2.22 19.10 1.91
CA GLY A 84 -2.16 19.37 0.46
C GLY A 84 -2.54 18.18 -0.43
N ASP A 85 -2.41 18.34 -1.75
CA ASP A 85 -2.77 17.31 -2.75
C ASP A 85 -1.56 16.51 -3.27
N GLY A 86 -0.43 16.57 -2.57
CA GLY A 86 0.84 16.00 -3.03
C GLY A 86 0.93 14.47 -2.98
N ASP A 87 1.87 13.89 -3.71
CA ASP A 87 2.19 12.46 -3.59
C ASP A 87 2.92 12.16 -2.28
N LEU A 88 2.66 10.97 -1.69
CA LEU A 88 3.38 10.52 -0.49
C LEU A 88 4.89 10.49 -0.71
N LEU A 89 5.35 10.12 -1.92
CA LEU A 89 6.77 10.12 -2.27
C LEU A 89 7.37 11.53 -2.18
N THR A 90 6.67 12.56 -2.63
CA THR A 90 7.12 13.94 -2.50
C THR A 90 7.10 14.39 -1.04
N TRP A 91 6.05 14.01 -0.30
CA TRP A 91 5.89 14.35 1.12
C TRP A 91 7.04 13.79 1.96
N ILE A 92 7.39 12.51 1.81
CA ILE A 92 8.46 11.88 2.61
C ILE A 92 9.85 12.49 2.39
N ILE A 93 10.10 13.12 1.24
CA ILE A 93 11.40 13.76 0.92
C ILE A 93 11.54 15.11 1.63
N GLN A 94 10.42 15.76 1.98
CA GLN A 94 10.38 17.12 2.53
C GLN A 94 10.21 17.15 4.04
N GLU A 95 9.97 16.00 4.67
CA GLU A 95 9.53 15.90 6.06
C GLU A 95 10.64 15.48 7.02
N SER A 96 10.36 15.66 8.31
CA SER A 96 11.29 15.25 9.37
C SER A 96 11.52 13.74 9.41
N SER A 97 12.67 13.31 9.94
CA SER A 97 12.99 11.88 10.11
C SER A 97 11.97 11.13 10.98
N ASP A 98 11.35 11.79 11.96
CA ASP A 98 10.31 11.19 12.79
C ASP A 98 9.00 11.00 12.01
N ALA A 99 8.61 11.99 11.20
CA ALA A 99 7.46 11.86 10.32
C ALA A 99 7.66 10.74 9.29
N TYR A 100 8.86 10.64 8.71
CA TYR A 100 9.26 9.56 7.81
C TYR A 100 9.18 8.18 8.47
N ARG A 101 9.70 8.05 9.71
CA ARG A 101 9.63 6.79 10.47
C ARG A 101 8.20 6.38 10.75
N ARG A 102 7.34 7.31 11.18
CA ARG A 102 5.91 7.05 11.40
C ARG A 102 5.21 6.57 10.12
N ALA A 103 5.46 7.23 9.00
CA ALA A 103 4.94 6.83 7.70
C ALA A 103 5.41 5.43 7.28
N THR A 104 6.68 5.12 7.53
CA THR A 104 7.27 3.80 7.23
C THR A 104 6.63 2.71 8.07
N THR A 105 6.51 2.91 9.39
CA THR A 105 5.84 1.95 10.29
C THR A 105 4.39 1.73 9.88
N GLU A 106 3.64 2.80 9.61
CA GLU A 106 2.24 2.68 9.19
C GLU A 106 2.09 1.95 7.86
N SER A 107 2.97 2.23 6.89
CA SER A 107 3.00 1.54 5.60
C SER A 107 3.20 0.04 5.76
N ILE A 108 4.09 -0.40 6.65
CA ILE A 108 4.35 -1.82 6.90
C ILE A 108 3.11 -2.51 7.49
N VAL A 109 2.51 -1.91 8.53
CA VAL A 109 1.32 -2.49 9.17
C VAL A 109 0.14 -2.57 8.20
N PHE A 110 -0.05 -1.53 7.38
CA PHE A 110 -1.09 -1.53 6.36
C PHE A 110 -0.82 -2.55 5.25
N ALA A 111 0.43 -2.69 4.81
CA ALA A 111 0.83 -3.68 3.82
C ALA A 111 0.58 -5.12 4.32
N VAL A 112 0.72 -5.39 5.63
CA VAL A 112 0.35 -6.68 6.21
C VAL A 112 -1.14 -6.96 6.09
N TRP A 113 -2.01 -5.96 6.28
CA TRP A 113 -3.45 -6.13 6.06
C TRP A 113 -3.79 -6.38 4.59
N LEU A 114 -3.17 -5.66 3.65
CA LEU A 114 -3.32 -5.94 2.21
C LEU A 114 -2.90 -7.39 1.89
N ARG A 115 -1.74 -7.81 2.38
CA ARG A 115 -1.23 -9.19 2.22
C ARG A 115 -2.24 -10.22 2.70
N ARG A 116 -2.75 -10.08 3.93
CA ARG A 116 -3.71 -11.03 4.52
C ARG A 116 -4.97 -11.19 3.66
N PHE A 117 -5.49 -10.10 3.13
CA PHE A 117 -6.71 -10.16 2.34
C PHE A 117 -6.50 -10.71 0.93
N VAL A 118 -5.36 -10.42 0.28
CA VAL A 118 -5.06 -11.06 -1.01
C VAL A 118 -4.77 -12.56 -0.84
N GLU A 119 -4.18 -12.98 0.28
CA GLU A 119 -4.03 -14.40 0.62
C GLU A 119 -5.40 -15.06 0.85
N ALA A 120 -6.30 -14.40 1.57
CA ALA A 120 -7.67 -14.90 1.80
C ALA A 120 -8.51 -14.98 0.52
N LYS A 121 -8.23 -14.13 -0.48
CA LYS A 121 -8.85 -14.15 -1.82
C LYS A 121 -8.14 -15.08 -2.80
N ASP A 122 -7.05 -15.72 -2.38
CA ASP A 122 -6.19 -16.56 -3.22
C ASP A 122 -5.61 -15.83 -4.46
N TRP A 123 -5.42 -14.52 -4.35
CA TRP A 123 -4.92 -13.70 -5.46
C TRP A 123 -3.42 -13.86 -5.60
N GLY A 124 -2.94 -14.58 -6.59
CA GLY A 124 -1.51 -14.69 -6.90
C GLY A 124 -0.85 -16.00 -6.49
N ASP A 125 -1.60 -17.10 -6.45
CA ASP A 125 -1.01 -18.42 -6.66
C ASP A 125 -1.27 -18.90 -8.10
N VAL A 126 -0.27 -18.70 -8.95
CA VAL A 126 0.18 -19.67 -9.95
C VAL A 126 1.67 -19.43 -10.05
N GLY A 127 2.46 -20.50 -9.97
CA GLY A 127 3.93 -20.54 -9.98
C GLY A 127 4.60 -19.44 -10.79
N GLY A 128 5.72 -18.97 -10.24
CA GLY A 128 6.45 -17.82 -10.73
C GLY A 128 6.79 -17.91 -12.20
N ASP A 129 6.89 -16.73 -12.82
CA ASP A 129 7.68 -16.51 -14.01
C ASP A 129 8.42 -15.19 -13.79
N ASP A 130 9.74 -15.32 -13.82
CA ASP A 130 10.83 -14.41 -14.22
C ASP A 130 10.52 -12.92 -14.45
#